data_AF-A0A6I1N0S0-F1
#
_entry.id   AF-A0A6I1N0S0-F1
#
_cell.length_a   1.000
_cell.length_b   1.000
_cell.length_c   1.000
_cell.angle_alpha   90.00
_cell.angle_beta   90.00
_cell.angle_gamma   90.00
#
_symmetry.space_group_name_H-M   'P 1'
#
loop_
_entity.id
_entity.type
_entity.pdbx_description
1 polymer ?
#
loop_
_entity_poly.entity_id
_entity_poly.type
_entity_poly.pdbx_seq_one_letter_code
_entity_poly.pdbx_strand_id
1 'polypeptide(L)'
;MSTMNFKWGRDERGMEGWVAEGYANFDVTMPGQFAHDVLEHLPRGLKHGQIADELMALGARLYARVKSEWWWSQGFRVGVPETWGMELVTLLTDIRAAGLSEPALIVEPLLNDDMDDEIEAALEYGALKANREFEYQASWDKSLQGQASYDAQSELFQNMAAWMRRGYRACVARFKDRRPADIMWLGELMDQEAKMYDRGEEGDKLSVRVHEKDMEFEFVHKPGQFSEYYN
;
A
#
# COMPACT_ATOMS: atom_id res chain seq x y z
N MET A 1 -2.96 11.61 -14.86
CA MET A 1 -4.16 10.76 -14.94
C MET A 1 -3.74 9.33 -14.79
N SER A 2 -4.03 8.78 -13.62
CA SER A 2 -3.77 7.39 -13.29
C SER A 2 -5.10 6.65 -13.22
N THR A 3 -5.10 5.38 -13.63
CA THR A 3 -6.32 4.56 -13.70
C THR A 3 -6.10 3.23 -13.03
N MET A 4 -7.05 2.82 -12.18
CA MET A 4 -7.13 1.48 -11.61
C MET A 4 -8.44 0.85 -12.06
N ASN A 5 -8.39 -0.41 -12.49
CA ASN A 5 -9.56 -1.14 -12.96
C ASN A 5 -9.89 -2.25 -11.97
N PHE A 6 -11.17 -2.50 -11.80
CA PHE A 6 -11.73 -3.49 -10.91
C PHE A 6 -12.77 -4.32 -11.64
N LYS A 7 -12.92 -5.57 -11.22
CA LYS A 7 -14.01 -6.44 -11.60
C LYS A 7 -14.73 -6.89 -10.33
N TRP A 8 -16.06 -6.85 -10.32
CA TRP A 8 -16.81 -7.48 -9.24
C TRP A 8 -16.70 -9.00 -9.33
N GLY A 9 -16.38 -9.64 -8.22
CA GLY A 9 -16.29 -11.08 -8.10
C GLY A 9 -15.67 -11.51 -6.79
N ARG A 10 -15.16 -12.75 -6.74
CA ARG A 10 -14.44 -13.29 -5.57
C ARG A 10 -12.93 -13.17 -5.74
N ASP A 11 -12.24 -12.73 -4.69
CA ASP A 11 -10.77 -12.71 -4.62
C ASP A 11 -10.18 -14.12 -4.36
N GLU A 12 -8.85 -14.21 -4.29
CA GLU A 12 -8.14 -15.48 -4.02
C GLU A 12 -8.41 -16.03 -2.60
N ARG A 13 -8.90 -15.19 -1.69
CA ARG A 13 -9.24 -15.54 -0.32
C ARG A 13 -10.72 -15.94 -0.18
N GLY A 14 -11.49 -15.88 -1.28
CA GLY A 14 -12.90 -16.24 -1.35
C GLY A 14 -13.87 -15.15 -0.88
N MET A 15 -13.38 -13.94 -0.64
CA MET A 15 -14.16 -12.76 -0.28
C MET A 15 -14.75 -12.12 -1.54
N GLU A 16 -16.00 -11.68 -1.46
CA GLU A 16 -16.72 -11.09 -2.59
C GLU A 16 -16.64 -9.56 -2.56
N GLY A 17 -16.31 -8.95 -3.69
CA GLY A 17 -16.11 -7.51 -3.79
C GLY A 17 -15.61 -7.03 -5.14
N TRP A 18 -15.21 -5.75 -5.18
CA TRP A 18 -14.42 -5.22 -6.29
C TRP A 18 -12.98 -5.75 -6.19
N VAL A 19 -12.57 -6.58 -7.13
CA VAL A 19 -11.21 -7.13 -7.21
C VAL A 19 -10.42 -6.32 -8.23
N ALA A 20 -9.27 -5.77 -7.84
CA ALA A 20 -8.43 -5.01 -8.76
C ALA A 20 -7.86 -5.90 -9.88
N GLU A 21 -8.08 -5.51 -11.13
CA GLU A 21 -7.54 -6.21 -12.30
C GLU A 21 -6.00 -6.12 -12.28
N GLY A 22 -5.35 -7.28 -12.15
CA GLY A 22 -3.88 -7.38 -12.06
C GLY A 22 -3.32 -7.25 -10.65
N TYR A 23 -4.18 -7.18 -9.61
CA TYR A 23 -3.76 -7.09 -8.21
C TYR A 23 -4.73 -7.85 -7.30
N ALA A 24 -4.62 -9.18 -7.31
CA ALA A 24 -5.61 -10.09 -6.71
C ALA A 24 -5.70 -10.03 -5.17
N ASN A 25 -4.69 -9.46 -4.50
CA ASN A 25 -4.66 -9.30 -3.04
C ASN A 25 -5.22 -7.94 -2.57
N PHE A 26 -5.66 -7.10 -3.50
CA PHE A 26 -6.23 -5.80 -3.19
C PHE A 26 -7.74 -5.92 -3.00
N ASP A 27 -8.14 -6.03 -1.73
CA ASP A 27 -9.54 -6.07 -1.36
C ASP A 27 -10.05 -4.65 -1.09
N VAL A 28 -11.04 -4.27 -1.88
CA VAL A 28 -11.59 -2.90 -2.00
C VAL A 28 -12.81 -2.73 -1.10
N THR A 29 -13.25 -3.79 -0.41
CA THR A 29 -14.57 -3.83 0.22
C THR A 29 -14.66 -3.16 1.60
N MET A 30 -13.57 -2.60 2.12
CA MET A 30 -13.59 -1.90 3.40
C MET A 30 -13.83 -0.38 3.22
N PRO A 31 -14.98 0.16 3.71
CA PRO A 31 -15.25 1.58 3.67
C PRO A 31 -14.15 2.38 4.39
N GLY A 32 -13.61 3.40 3.74
CA GLY A 32 -12.53 4.25 4.29
C GLY A 32 -11.10 3.74 4.07
N GLN A 33 -10.92 2.61 3.39
CA GLN A 33 -9.60 2.16 2.91
C GLN A 33 -9.43 2.38 1.42
N PHE A 34 -10.55 2.42 0.70
CA PHE A 34 -10.57 2.49 -0.74
C PHE A 34 -9.86 3.70 -1.35
N ALA A 35 -10.16 4.93 -0.92
CA ALA A 35 -9.50 6.11 -1.50
C ALA A 35 -8.01 6.15 -1.14
N HIS A 36 -7.67 5.72 0.07
CA HIS A 36 -6.30 5.60 0.53
C HIS A 36 -5.52 4.64 -0.36
N ASP A 37 -6.01 3.41 -0.48
CA ASP A 37 -5.34 2.36 -1.23
C ASP A 37 -5.26 2.71 -2.73
N VAL A 38 -6.29 3.33 -3.30
CA VAL A 38 -6.23 3.82 -4.69
C VAL A 38 -5.18 4.92 -4.86
N LEU A 39 -5.10 5.89 -3.95
CA LEU A 39 -4.10 6.96 -4.03
C LEU A 39 -2.68 6.43 -3.82
N GLU A 40 -2.49 5.43 -2.97
CA GLU A 40 -1.21 4.83 -2.62
C GLU A 40 -0.68 3.90 -3.73
N HIS A 41 -1.58 3.25 -4.49
CA HIS A 41 -1.23 2.23 -5.48
C HIS A 41 -1.33 2.69 -6.96
N LEU A 42 -1.86 3.89 -7.27
CA LEU A 42 -1.89 4.47 -8.62
C LEU A 42 -0.55 5.18 -9.04
N PRO A 43 -0.11 5.13 -10.30
CA PRO A 43 0.04 3.97 -11.18
C PRO A 43 1.47 3.40 -11.06
N ARG A 44 1.59 2.09 -10.85
CA ARG A 44 2.76 1.34 -11.35
C ARG A 44 2.27 0.43 -12.46
N GLY A 45 3.16 -0.09 -13.30
CA GLY A 45 2.75 -0.88 -14.47
C GLY A 45 2.07 -2.19 -14.08
N LEU A 46 1.56 -2.90 -15.10
CA LEU A 46 0.78 -4.17 -15.08
C LEU A 46 1.37 -5.38 -14.30
N LYS A 47 2.38 -5.21 -13.46
CA LYS A 47 2.95 -6.24 -12.59
C LYS A 47 2.85 -5.75 -11.15
N HIS A 48 1.69 -5.96 -10.54
CA HIS A 48 1.38 -5.58 -9.17
C HIS A 48 1.28 -6.80 -8.26
N GLY A 49 1.53 -6.58 -6.97
CA GLY A 49 1.53 -7.63 -5.94
C GLY A 49 2.92 -8.14 -5.57
N GLN A 50 3.98 -7.39 -5.92
CA GLN A 50 5.31 -7.66 -5.40
C GLN A 50 5.57 -6.86 -4.13
N ILE A 51 6.47 -7.36 -3.29
CA ILE A 51 6.91 -6.74 -2.04
C ILE A 51 7.35 -5.29 -2.23
N ALA A 52 8.05 -5.03 -3.34
CA ALA A 52 8.48 -3.69 -3.72
C ALA A 52 7.29 -2.73 -3.85
N ASP A 53 6.14 -3.22 -4.32
CA ASP A 53 4.96 -2.39 -4.49
C ASP A 53 4.39 -1.93 -3.15
N GLU A 54 4.29 -2.85 -2.20
CA GLU A 54 3.84 -2.57 -0.83
C GLU A 54 4.81 -1.64 -0.10
N LEU A 55 6.12 -1.86 -0.22
CA LEU A 55 7.13 -0.98 0.39
C LEU A 55 7.06 0.44 -0.16
N MET A 56 6.89 0.59 -1.48
CA MET A 56 6.70 1.92 -2.05
C MET A 56 5.31 2.49 -1.73
N ALA A 57 4.27 1.67 -1.53
CA ALA A 57 2.97 2.15 -1.06
C ALA A 57 3.08 2.71 0.36
N LEU A 58 3.74 1.99 1.28
CA LEU A 58 4.12 2.49 2.62
C LEU A 58 4.89 3.82 2.53
N GLY A 59 5.84 3.93 1.60
CA GLY A 59 6.54 5.18 1.32
C GLY A 59 5.63 6.33 0.83
N ALA A 60 4.68 6.02 -0.04
CA ALA A 60 3.71 7.01 -0.53
C ALA A 60 2.73 7.45 0.57
N ARG A 61 2.34 6.52 1.44
CA ARG A 61 1.50 6.76 2.62
C ARG A 61 2.13 7.77 3.56
N LEU A 62 3.43 7.67 3.79
CA LEU A 62 4.18 8.63 4.60
C LEU A 62 4.03 10.06 4.10
N TYR A 63 4.14 10.29 2.78
CA TYR A 63 3.89 11.61 2.20
C TYR A 63 2.45 12.06 2.44
N ALA A 64 1.48 11.21 2.09
CA ALA A 64 0.07 11.55 2.14
C ALA A 64 -0.43 11.78 3.57
N ARG A 65 0.14 11.14 4.59
CA ARG A 65 -0.38 11.11 5.97
C ARG A 65 0.43 11.95 6.97
N VAL A 66 1.75 12.08 6.78
CA VAL A 66 2.62 12.88 7.66
C VAL A 66 2.63 14.34 7.25
N LYS A 67 2.88 14.64 5.97
CA LYS A 67 2.90 16.04 5.49
C LYS A 67 1.51 16.68 5.48
N SER A 68 0.44 15.88 5.49
CA SER A 68 -0.94 16.38 5.58
C SER A 68 -1.49 16.53 6.97
N GLU A 69 -0.76 16.07 7.99
CA GLU A 69 -1.24 16.00 9.37
C GLU A 69 -2.56 15.22 9.53
N TRP A 70 -2.95 14.41 8.52
CA TRP A 70 -4.25 13.76 8.49
C TRP A 70 -4.49 12.87 9.70
N TRP A 71 -3.46 12.14 10.14
CA TRP A 71 -3.54 11.28 11.34
C TRP A 71 -3.96 12.05 12.58
N TRP A 72 -3.38 13.22 12.78
CA TRP A 72 -3.72 14.10 13.89
C TRP A 72 -5.14 14.65 13.74
N SER A 73 -5.54 15.00 12.52
CA SER A 73 -6.90 15.46 12.24
C SER A 73 -7.99 14.40 12.49
N GLN A 74 -7.66 13.12 12.31
CA GLN A 74 -8.56 11.98 12.55
C GLN A 74 -8.53 11.46 14.00
N GLY A 75 -7.71 12.07 14.88
CA GLY A 75 -7.64 11.70 16.29
C GLY A 75 -6.90 10.40 16.58
N PHE A 76 -6.08 9.89 15.65
CA PHE A 76 -5.18 8.77 15.92
C PHE A 76 -4.17 9.17 17.00
N ARG A 77 -4.00 8.30 18.00
CA ARG A 77 -3.13 8.53 19.17
C ARG A 77 -1.81 7.78 19.11
N VAL A 78 -1.67 6.86 18.16
CA VAL A 78 -0.45 6.10 17.88
C VAL A 78 0.44 6.87 16.92
N GLY A 79 1.75 6.79 17.13
CA GLY A 79 2.73 7.49 16.30
C GLY A 79 2.85 6.85 14.92
N VAL A 80 3.40 7.63 13.98
CA VAL A 80 3.76 7.21 12.63
C VAL A 80 4.66 5.96 12.67
N PRO A 81 5.77 5.92 13.44
CA PRO A 81 6.66 4.74 13.47
C PRO A 81 5.99 3.45 13.94
N GLU A 82 5.08 3.55 14.92
CA GLU A 82 4.39 2.39 15.48
C GLU A 82 3.43 1.76 14.46
N THR A 83 2.63 2.58 13.79
CA THR A 83 1.66 2.09 12.80
C THR A 83 2.37 1.46 11.62
N TRP A 84 3.36 2.16 11.05
CA TRP A 84 4.09 1.65 9.90
C TRP A 84 4.96 0.45 10.23
N GLY A 85 5.54 0.42 11.43
CA GLY A 85 6.28 -0.74 11.88
C GLY A 85 5.40 -1.98 12.01
N MET A 86 4.14 -1.85 12.43
CA MET A 86 3.18 -2.98 12.43
C MET A 86 2.84 -3.44 11.01
N GLU A 87 2.54 -2.52 10.09
CA GLU A 87 2.26 -2.87 8.69
C GLU A 87 3.45 -3.56 8.02
N LEU A 88 4.68 -3.09 8.31
CA LEU A 88 5.90 -3.72 7.85
C LEU A 88 6.06 -5.15 8.39
N VAL A 89 5.74 -5.40 9.65
CA VAL A 89 5.78 -6.76 10.23
C VAL A 89 4.80 -7.70 9.53
N THR A 90 3.59 -7.21 9.23
CA THR A 90 2.62 -7.98 8.45
C THR A 90 3.17 -8.31 7.06
N LEU A 91 3.72 -7.31 6.36
CA LEU A 91 4.35 -7.52 5.05
C LEU A 91 5.48 -8.55 5.11
N LEU A 92 6.39 -8.43 6.08
CA LEU A 92 7.49 -9.38 6.31
C LEU A 92 7.00 -10.80 6.56
N THR A 93 5.90 -10.94 7.30
CA THR A 93 5.29 -12.23 7.60
C THR A 93 4.66 -12.84 6.35
N ASP A 94 3.98 -12.04 5.53
CA ASP A 94 3.36 -12.47 4.28
C ASP A 94 4.41 -12.90 3.25
N ILE A 95 5.52 -12.16 3.13
CA ILE A 95 6.68 -12.51 2.29
C ILE A 95 7.17 -13.90 2.62
N ARG A 96 7.36 -14.15 3.91
CA ARG A 96 7.82 -15.44 4.43
C ARG A 96 6.81 -16.54 4.12
N ALA A 97 5.54 -16.32 4.47
CA ALA A 97 4.49 -17.32 4.33
C ALA A 97 4.29 -17.75 2.87
N ALA A 98 4.42 -16.79 1.94
CA ALA A 98 4.28 -17.02 0.50
C ALA A 98 5.58 -17.51 -0.18
N GLY A 99 6.71 -17.56 0.52
CA GLY A 99 8.01 -17.93 -0.07
C GLY A 99 8.46 -16.98 -1.18
N LEU A 100 8.00 -15.72 -1.13
CA LEU A 100 8.30 -14.72 -2.16
C LEU A 100 9.76 -14.28 -2.03
N SER A 101 10.43 -14.12 -3.18
CA SER A 101 11.79 -13.57 -3.21
C SER A 101 11.78 -12.10 -2.81
N GLU A 102 12.72 -11.73 -1.94
CA GLU A 102 12.98 -10.34 -1.58
C GLU A 102 13.11 -9.45 -2.84
N PRO A 103 12.63 -8.21 -2.78
CA PRO A 103 12.78 -7.30 -3.90
C PRO A 103 14.27 -7.02 -4.14
N ALA A 104 14.67 -6.87 -5.40
CA ALA A 104 16.07 -6.56 -5.73
C ALA A 104 16.52 -5.27 -5.03
N LEU A 105 17.76 -5.26 -4.55
CA LEU A 105 18.37 -4.08 -3.94
C LEU A 105 18.33 -2.91 -4.92
N ILE A 106 17.78 -1.79 -4.48
CA ILE A 106 17.84 -0.53 -5.19
C ILE A 106 18.64 0.50 -4.38
N VAL A 107 19.36 1.37 -5.08
CA VAL A 107 20.06 2.49 -4.46
C VAL A 107 19.19 3.73 -4.61
N GLU A 108 18.65 4.21 -3.50
CA GLU A 108 17.88 5.45 -3.43
C GLU A 108 18.56 6.40 -2.44
N PRO A 109 18.87 7.65 -2.85
CA PRO A 109 19.50 8.61 -1.94
C PRO A 109 18.60 8.92 -0.74
N LEU A 110 19.19 9.42 0.34
CA LEU A 110 18.47 9.98 1.48
C LEU A 110 17.53 11.13 1.05
N LEU A 111 16.44 11.30 1.79
CA LEU A 111 15.52 12.41 1.69
C LEU A 111 16.12 13.62 2.42
N ASN A 112 15.87 14.83 1.90
CA ASN A 112 16.39 16.07 2.49
C ASN A 112 15.40 16.67 3.51
N ASP A 113 14.62 15.84 4.18
CA ASP A 113 13.63 16.21 5.19
C ASP A 113 13.53 15.16 6.29
N ASP A 114 12.79 15.47 7.36
CA ASP A 114 12.62 14.62 8.56
C ASP A 114 11.94 13.27 8.27
N MET A 115 11.65 12.96 7.00
CA MET A 115 10.99 11.72 6.61
C MET A 115 11.90 10.51 6.69
N ASP A 116 13.21 10.68 6.50
CA ASP A 116 14.14 9.57 6.67
C ASP A 116 14.16 9.08 8.13
N ASP A 117 14.09 9.99 9.11
CA ASP A 117 13.99 9.65 10.52
C ASP A 117 12.71 8.84 10.81
N GLU A 118 11.58 9.18 10.18
CA GLU A 118 10.31 8.45 10.31
C GLU A 118 10.38 7.05 9.66
N ILE A 119 11.03 6.92 8.50
CA ILE A 119 11.27 5.63 7.84
C ILE A 119 12.16 4.75 8.71
N GLU A 120 13.26 5.30 9.23
CA GLU A 120 14.19 4.57 10.09
C GLU A 120 13.52 4.13 11.39
N ALA A 121 12.78 5.02 12.05
CA ALA A 121 12.03 4.68 13.25
C ALA A 121 10.96 3.59 13.02
N ALA A 122 10.26 3.62 11.86
CA ALA A 122 9.30 2.59 11.49
C ALA A 122 9.98 1.22 11.27
N LEU A 123 11.13 1.19 10.58
CA LEU A 123 11.92 -0.02 10.37
C LEU A 123 12.45 -0.57 11.70
N GLU A 124 12.96 0.28 12.59
CA GLU A 124 13.41 -0.12 13.92
C GLU A 124 12.27 -0.70 14.77
N TYR A 125 11.11 -0.04 14.79
CA TYR A 125 9.94 -0.54 15.51
C TYR A 125 9.48 -1.89 14.93
N GLY A 126 9.39 -1.99 13.60
CA GLY A 126 9.04 -3.22 12.91
C GLY A 126 10.03 -4.34 13.20
N ALA A 127 11.33 -4.07 13.19
CA ALA A 127 12.37 -5.03 13.55
C ALA A 127 12.23 -5.52 15.00
N LEU A 128 11.99 -4.61 15.95
CA LEU A 128 11.77 -4.96 17.35
C LEU A 128 10.52 -5.82 17.55
N LYS A 129 9.44 -5.53 16.83
CA LYS A 129 8.18 -6.29 16.88
C LYS A 129 8.30 -7.64 16.20
N ALA A 130 8.86 -7.69 15.00
CA ALA A 130 9.23 -8.92 14.30
C ALA A 130 10.05 -9.83 15.21
N ASN A 131 11.12 -9.33 15.83
CA ASN A 131 11.95 -10.12 16.75
C ASN A 131 11.12 -10.70 17.91
N ARG A 132 10.21 -9.92 18.51
CA ARG A 132 9.34 -10.40 19.59
C ARG A 132 8.29 -11.41 19.13
N GLU A 133 7.73 -11.25 17.93
CA GLU A 133 6.72 -12.16 17.39
C GLU A 133 7.34 -13.46 16.84
N PHE A 134 8.54 -13.39 16.26
CA PHE A 134 9.27 -14.54 15.74
C PHE A 134 9.97 -15.36 16.83
N GLU A 135 10.30 -14.79 17.99
CA GLU A 135 10.71 -15.54 19.18
C GLU A 135 9.62 -16.51 19.68
N TYR A 136 8.34 -16.25 19.37
CA TYR A 136 7.22 -17.10 19.79
C TYR A 136 6.88 -18.24 18.79
N GLN A 137 7.44 -18.22 17.57
CA GLN A 137 7.30 -19.29 16.55
C GLN A 137 8.53 -20.23 16.43
N ALA A 138 9.33 -20.29 17.50
CA ALA A 138 10.25 -21.36 17.92
C ALA A 138 11.50 -21.74 17.08
N SER A 139 11.52 -21.61 15.76
CA SER A 139 12.56 -22.28 14.97
C SER A 139 12.65 -21.71 13.55
N TRP A 140 13.04 -20.44 13.42
CA TRP A 140 13.62 -19.97 12.16
C TRP A 140 15.05 -20.50 12.06
N ASP A 141 15.09 -21.81 11.87
CA ASP A 141 16.20 -22.73 12.03
C ASP A 141 17.40 -22.38 11.14
N LYS A 142 18.55 -22.23 11.80
CA LYS A 142 19.90 -22.63 11.36
C LYS A 142 20.52 -22.09 10.08
N SER A 143 19.77 -21.57 9.11
CA SER A 143 20.36 -20.91 7.93
C SER A 143 20.88 -19.50 8.25
N LEU A 144 20.36 -18.86 9.31
CA LEU A 144 20.93 -17.64 9.91
C LEU A 144 21.85 -17.95 11.12
N GLN A 145 21.82 -19.17 11.70
CA GLN A 145 22.81 -19.59 12.73
C GLN A 145 24.19 -19.90 12.14
N GLY A 146 24.34 -19.84 10.81
CA GLY A 146 25.62 -19.63 10.18
C GLY A 146 25.98 -18.15 10.16
N GLN A 147 26.03 -17.49 11.32
CA GLN A 147 26.63 -16.15 11.44
C GLN A 147 26.19 -15.20 10.32
N ALA A 148 24.91 -15.23 9.95
CA ALA A 148 24.37 -14.24 9.04
C ALA A 148 24.34 -12.97 9.87
N SER A 149 25.37 -12.15 9.65
CA SER A 149 25.73 -11.04 10.50
C SER A 149 24.57 -10.06 10.59
N TYR A 150 24.63 -9.21 11.61
CA TYR A 150 23.87 -7.96 11.65
C TYR A 150 23.84 -7.25 10.28
N ASP A 151 24.88 -7.43 9.46
CA ASP A 151 24.98 -6.90 8.10
C ASP A 151 23.89 -7.42 7.14
N ALA A 152 23.46 -8.69 7.22
CA ALA A 152 22.39 -9.21 6.35
C ALA A 152 21.01 -8.64 6.71
N GLN A 153 20.74 -8.43 8.01
CA GLN A 153 19.55 -7.71 8.46
C GLN A 153 19.63 -6.23 8.06
N SER A 154 20.83 -5.63 8.19
CA SER A 154 21.10 -4.26 7.75
C SER A 154 20.88 -4.09 6.25
N GLU A 155 21.29 -5.04 5.40
CA GLU A 155 21.06 -4.99 3.96
C GLU A 155 19.57 -5.07 3.60
N LEU A 156 18.82 -5.95 4.25
CA LEU A 156 17.37 -6.06 4.07
C LEU A 156 16.67 -4.75 4.44
N PHE A 157 16.99 -4.17 5.61
CA PHE A 157 16.39 -2.91 6.05
C PHE A 157 16.81 -1.73 5.18
N GLN A 158 18.05 -1.68 4.72
CA GLN A 158 18.50 -0.66 3.76
C GLN A 158 17.75 -0.75 2.44
N ASN A 159 17.51 -1.97 1.95
CA ASN A 159 16.72 -2.20 0.75
C ASN A 159 15.26 -1.76 0.93
N MET A 160 14.64 -2.10 2.06
CA MET A 160 13.29 -1.67 2.40
C MET A 160 13.17 -0.15 2.50
N ALA A 161 14.11 0.48 3.20
CA ALA A 161 14.21 1.94 3.28
C ALA A 161 14.30 2.55 1.87
N ALA A 162 15.10 1.97 0.98
CA ALA A 162 15.25 2.47 -0.38
C ALA A 162 13.92 2.41 -1.17
N TRP A 163 13.18 1.30 -1.10
CA TRP A 163 11.86 1.20 -1.73
C TRP A 163 10.84 2.17 -1.12
N MET A 164 10.83 2.34 0.20
CA MET A 164 9.98 3.34 0.86
C MET A 164 10.33 4.77 0.40
N ARG A 165 11.61 5.13 0.34
CA ARG A 165 12.08 6.44 -0.20
C ARG A 165 11.63 6.64 -1.64
N ARG A 166 11.72 5.61 -2.48
CA ARG A 166 11.26 5.67 -3.87
C ARG A 166 9.76 5.93 -3.94
N GLY A 167 8.98 5.24 -3.12
CA GLY A 167 7.54 5.45 -2.98
C GLY A 167 7.19 6.88 -2.57
N TYR A 168 7.87 7.39 -1.53
CA TYR A 168 7.73 8.76 -1.05
C TYR A 168 8.02 9.78 -2.16
N ARG A 169 9.17 9.68 -2.83
CA ARG A 169 9.54 10.58 -3.94
C ARG A 169 8.55 10.54 -5.10
N ALA A 170 8.07 9.35 -5.45
CA ALA A 170 7.06 9.20 -6.49
C ALA A 170 5.78 9.96 -6.12
N CYS A 171 5.36 9.88 -4.85
CA CYS A 171 4.20 10.58 -4.32
C CYS A 171 4.40 12.12 -4.33
N VAL A 172 5.55 12.59 -3.83
CA VAL A 172 5.95 14.02 -3.88
C VAL A 172 5.91 14.55 -5.31
N ALA A 173 6.49 13.81 -6.26
CA ALA A 173 6.51 14.21 -7.67
C ALA A 173 5.12 14.22 -8.30
N ARG A 174 4.26 13.26 -7.92
CA ARG A 174 2.89 13.11 -8.42
C ARG A 174 1.99 14.26 -7.97
N PHE A 175 2.08 14.65 -6.70
CA PHE A 175 1.31 15.73 -6.10
C PHE A 175 2.15 17.00 -5.93
N LYS A 176 3.11 17.21 -6.83
CA LYS A 176 3.94 18.40 -6.84
C LYS A 176 3.04 19.64 -6.89
N ASP A 177 3.37 20.63 -6.06
CA ASP A 177 2.66 21.90 -5.93
C ASP A 177 1.25 21.80 -5.32
N ARG A 178 0.82 20.61 -4.86
CA ARG A 178 -0.45 20.42 -4.16
C ARG A 178 -0.24 20.50 -2.65
N ARG A 179 -1.18 21.15 -1.95
CA ARG A 179 -1.14 21.17 -0.49
C ARG A 179 -1.57 19.80 0.00
N PRO A 180 -0.91 19.26 1.03
CA PRO A 180 -1.30 17.99 1.61
C PRO A 180 -2.80 17.90 2.01
N ALA A 181 -3.39 19.00 2.48
CA ALA A 181 -4.83 19.08 2.77
C ALA A 181 -5.72 18.86 1.53
N ASP A 182 -5.29 19.31 0.35
CA ASP A 182 -6.04 19.10 -0.89
C ASP A 182 -6.04 17.61 -1.29
N ILE A 183 -4.94 16.91 -1.02
CA ILE A 183 -4.80 15.46 -1.27
C ILE A 183 -5.72 14.67 -0.35
N MET A 184 -5.79 15.06 0.92
CA MET A 184 -6.72 14.44 1.86
C MET A 184 -8.18 14.68 1.50
N TRP A 185 -8.51 15.91 1.11
CA TRP A 185 -9.86 16.23 0.65
C TRP A 185 -10.25 15.42 -0.59
N LEU A 186 -9.32 15.23 -1.53
CA LEU A 186 -9.53 14.34 -2.67
C LEU A 186 -9.83 12.90 -2.22
N GLY A 187 -9.09 12.37 -1.23
CA GLY A 187 -9.36 11.06 -0.64
C GLY A 187 -10.75 10.95 -0.03
N GLU A 188 -11.15 11.93 0.79
CA GLU A 188 -12.48 11.97 1.42
C GLU A 188 -13.61 12.02 0.39
N LEU A 189 -13.45 12.80 -0.69
CA LEU A 189 -14.44 12.85 -1.78
C LEU A 189 -14.51 11.51 -2.53
N MET A 190 -13.37 10.88 -2.78
CA MET A 190 -13.32 9.56 -3.40
C MET A 190 -13.99 8.50 -2.53
N ASP A 191 -13.77 8.50 -1.21
CA ASP A 191 -14.44 7.58 -0.27
C ASP A 191 -15.94 7.82 -0.17
N GLN A 192 -16.39 9.07 -0.29
CA GLN A 192 -17.82 9.39 -0.36
C GLN A 192 -18.45 8.84 -1.64
N GLU A 193 -17.79 9.02 -2.79
CA GLU A 193 -18.26 8.49 -4.07
C GLU A 193 -18.24 6.96 -4.09
N ALA A 194 -17.20 6.34 -3.51
CA ALA A 194 -17.04 4.89 -3.42
C ALA A 194 -18.24 4.18 -2.79
N LYS A 195 -18.93 4.84 -1.84
CA LYS A 195 -20.13 4.30 -1.19
C LYS A 195 -21.28 4.03 -2.17
N MET A 196 -21.29 4.70 -3.32
CA MET A 196 -22.26 4.44 -4.40
C MET A 196 -21.99 3.12 -5.13
N TYR A 197 -20.80 2.56 -4.93
CA TYR A 197 -20.32 1.32 -5.51
C TYR A 197 -20.01 0.29 -4.41
N ASP A 198 -20.70 0.34 -3.27
CA ASP A 198 -20.50 -0.64 -2.18
C ASP A 198 -20.85 -2.08 -2.59
N ARG A 199 -21.62 -2.22 -3.68
CA ARG A 199 -22.02 -3.49 -4.28
C ARG A 199 -21.98 -3.45 -5.81
N GLY A 200 -21.78 -4.62 -6.41
CA GLY A 200 -21.87 -4.86 -7.85
C GLY A 200 -22.45 -6.25 -8.14
N GLU A 201 -22.57 -6.59 -9.42
CA GLU A 201 -22.95 -7.92 -9.90
C GLU A 201 -21.76 -8.64 -10.53
N GLU A 202 -21.75 -9.98 -10.49
CA GLU A 202 -20.66 -10.77 -11.09
C GLU A 202 -20.43 -10.37 -12.55
N GLY A 203 -19.20 -9.95 -12.87
CA GLY A 203 -18.85 -9.49 -14.21
C GLY A 203 -18.90 -7.97 -14.41
N ASP A 204 -19.44 -7.21 -13.46
CA ASP A 204 -19.34 -5.76 -13.45
C ASP A 204 -17.89 -5.30 -13.46
N LYS A 205 -17.66 -4.13 -14.08
CA LYS A 205 -16.35 -3.48 -14.09
C LYS A 205 -16.46 -2.07 -13.52
N LEU A 206 -15.46 -1.67 -12.74
CA LEU A 206 -15.32 -0.32 -12.23
C LEU A 206 -13.93 0.19 -12.61
N SER A 207 -13.84 1.39 -13.18
CA SER A 207 -12.56 2.08 -13.39
C SER A 207 -12.54 3.34 -12.53
N VAL A 208 -11.50 3.48 -11.71
CA VAL A 208 -11.25 4.69 -10.93
C VAL A 208 -10.12 5.45 -11.61
N ARG A 209 -10.39 6.70 -11.98
CA ARG A 209 -9.41 7.58 -12.63
C ARG A 209 -9.15 8.76 -11.72
N VAL A 210 -7.87 9.11 -11.54
CA VAL A 210 -7.47 10.27 -10.74
C VAL A 210 -6.64 11.21 -11.59
N HIS A 211 -7.07 12.47 -11.65
CA HIS A 211 -6.37 13.59 -12.26
C HIS A 211 -5.63 14.36 -11.17
N GLU A 212 -4.44 13.90 -10.82
CA GLU A 212 -3.68 14.37 -9.66
C GLU A 212 -3.27 15.82 -9.76
N LYS A 213 -3.01 16.27 -10.98
CA LYS A 213 -2.68 17.67 -11.23
C LYS A 213 -3.87 18.58 -11.11
N ASP A 214 -5.08 18.08 -11.26
CA ASP A 214 -6.31 18.87 -11.24
C ASP A 214 -7.08 18.68 -9.93
N MET A 215 -6.70 17.69 -9.11
CA MET A 215 -7.40 17.23 -7.92
C MET A 215 -8.83 16.76 -8.23
N GLU A 216 -8.98 16.11 -9.38
CA GLU A 216 -10.26 15.55 -9.84
C GLU A 216 -10.16 14.03 -9.91
N PHE A 217 -11.31 13.37 -9.87
CA PHE A 217 -11.42 11.93 -10.02
C PHE A 217 -12.72 11.55 -10.73
N GLU A 218 -12.76 10.34 -11.28
CA GLU A 218 -13.92 9.80 -11.98
C GLU A 218 -14.06 8.31 -11.68
N PHE A 219 -15.32 7.88 -11.45
CA PHE A 219 -15.72 6.49 -11.33
C PHE A 219 -16.50 6.10 -12.57
N VAL A 220 -16.01 5.09 -13.28
CA VAL A 220 -16.66 4.57 -14.49
C VAL A 220 -17.10 3.15 -14.23
N HIS A 221 -18.36 2.96 -13.87
CA HIS A 221 -18.98 1.64 -13.73
C HIS A 221 -19.56 1.18 -15.07
N LYS A 222 -19.33 -0.09 -15.39
CA LYS A 222 -19.86 -0.78 -16.55
C LYS A 222 -20.50 -2.08 -16.08
N PRO A 223 -21.83 -2.22 -16.18
CA PRO A 223 -22.51 -3.46 -15.84
C PRO A 223 -21.97 -4.64 -16.66
N GLY A 224 -21.86 -5.80 -16.04
CA GLY A 224 -21.58 -7.05 -16.71
C GLY A 224 -22.66 -7.36 -17.74
N GLN A 225 -22.28 -7.76 -18.95
CA GLN A 225 -23.27 -8.32 -19.87
C GLN A 225 -23.68 -9.69 -19.34
N PHE A 226 -24.85 -9.79 -18.72
CA PHE A 226 -25.51 -11.08 -18.57
C PHE A 226 -25.69 -11.66 -19.97
N SER A 227 -24.99 -12.75 -20.27
CA SER A 227 -25.37 -13.55 -21.41
C SER A 227 -26.73 -14.16 -21.07
N GLU A 228 -27.79 -13.65 -21.69
CA GLU A 228 -29.10 -14.30 -21.74
C GLU A 228 -28.95 -15.64 -22.48
N TYR A 229 -28.39 -16.65 -21.82
CA TYR A 229 -28.37 -18.04 -22.27
C TYR A 229 -28.97 -18.92 -21.19
N TYR A 230 -30.26 -18.69 -20.91
CA TYR A 230 -31.15 -19.73 -20.42
C TYR A 230 -32.51 -19.57 -21.12
N ASN A 231 -32.66 -20.30 -22.23
CA ASN A 231 -33.93 -20.78 -22.76
C ASN A 231 -33.94 -22.30 -22.59
#